data_AF-A0A5Q6S0X6-F1
#
_entry.id   AF-A0A5Q6S0X6-F1
#
_cell.length_a   1.000
_cell.length_b   1.000
_cell.length_c   1.000
_cell.angle_alpha   90.00
_cell.angle_beta   90.00
_cell.angle_gamma   90.00
#
_symmetry.space_group_name_H-M   'P 1'
#
loop_
_entity.id
_entity.type
_entity.pdbx_description
1 polymer ?
#
loop_
_entity_poly.entity_id
_entity_poly.type
_entity_poly.pdbx_seq_one_letter_code
_entity_poly.pdbx_strand_id
1 'polypeptide(L)'
;MRTACAIGLLVALAGCADTVAVDPPEPAADVATLCSDLLDDAPGAVAGQDAVRVAPEGAGRAWGSPAIVMRCGVERPADLGAASRCDMVDGIGWFTQEDDDYYVFTTIGRTAYVEVSVPRRYDPPADALTDLAATIDEHDPVEKPCV
;
A
#
# COMPACT_ATOMS: atom_id res chain seq x y z
N MET A 1 -12.39 -0.61 -62.86
CA MET A 1 -12.98 -1.31 -61.70
C MET A 1 -12.07 -2.47 -61.32
N ARG A 2 -11.22 -2.30 -60.30
CA ARG A 2 -10.43 -3.38 -59.68
C ARG A 2 -10.38 -3.11 -58.17
N THR A 3 -11.32 -3.72 -57.47
CA THR A 3 -11.41 -3.83 -56.02
C THR A 3 -10.62 -5.05 -55.54
N ALA A 4 -9.87 -4.90 -54.45
CA ALA A 4 -9.33 -5.91 -53.49
C ALA A 4 -7.93 -5.44 -53.04
N CYS A 5 -7.47 -5.53 -51.79
CA CYS A 5 -7.96 -6.14 -50.56
C CYS A 5 -7.29 -5.34 -49.43
N ALA A 6 -8.05 -4.65 -48.58
CA ALA A 6 -7.49 -4.00 -47.40
C ALA A 6 -7.43 -5.02 -46.27
N ILE A 7 -6.25 -5.60 -46.04
CA ILE A 7 -5.98 -6.41 -44.86
C ILE A 7 -5.89 -5.44 -43.68
N GLY A 8 -6.99 -5.31 -42.94
CA GLY A 8 -7.02 -4.58 -41.68
C GLY A 8 -6.20 -5.32 -40.63
N LEU A 9 -5.01 -4.81 -40.35
CA LEU A 9 -4.21 -5.20 -39.21
C LEU A 9 -4.96 -4.78 -37.94
N LEU A 10 -5.59 -5.74 -37.25
CA LEU A 10 -6.07 -5.55 -35.88
C LEU A 10 -4.85 -5.33 -34.99
N VAL A 11 -4.48 -4.07 -34.79
CA VAL A 11 -3.60 -3.66 -33.71
C VAL A 11 -4.41 -3.81 -32.42
N ALA A 12 -4.18 -4.91 -31.70
CA ALA A 12 -4.62 -5.02 -30.32
C ALA A 12 -3.89 -3.91 -29.54
N LEU A 13 -4.62 -2.87 -29.12
CA LEU A 13 -4.09 -1.89 -28.20
C LEU A 13 -3.74 -2.63 -26.90
N ALA A 14 -2.45 -2.77 -26.62
CA ALA A 14 -1.97 -3.12 -25.29
C ALA A 14 -2.57 -2.10 -24.31
N GLY A 15 -3.39 -2.56 -23.37
CA GLY A 15 -3.95 -1.71 -22.33
C GLY A 15 -2.79 -1.00 -21.61
N CYS A 16 -2.89 0.31 -21.48
CA CYS A 16 -2.01 1.08 -20.61
C CYS A 16 -2.11 0.43 -19.22
N ALA A 17 -1.05 -0.25 -18.79
CA ALA A 17 -0.96 -0.70 -17.42
C ALA A 17 -0.84 0.55 -16.55
N ASP A 18 -1.91 0.90 -15.84
CA ASP A 18 -1.86 1.98 -14.84
C ASP A 18 -0.74 1.65 -13.84
N THR A 19 0.29 2.49 -13.86
CA THR A 19 1.46 2.37 -13.01
C THR A 19 1.41 3.53 -12.03
N VAL A 20 1.36 3.21 -10.75
CA VAL A 20 1.28 4.18 -9.67
C VAL A 20 2.69 4.65 -9.35
N ALA A 21 2.93 5.95 -9.47
CA ALA A 21 4.17 6.56 -9.00
C ALA A 21 4.13 6.62 -7.47
N VAL A 22 5.16 6.07 -6.82
CA VAL A 22 5.30 6.07 -5.36
C VAL A 22 6.69 6.59 -5.03
N ASP A 23 6.77 7.56 -4.13
CA ASP A 23 8.04 8.05 -3.62
C ASP A 23 8.70 6.95 -2.76
N PRO A 24 9.88 6.44 -3.13
CA PRO A 24 10.52 5.37 -2.38
C PRO A 24 10.82 5.79 -0.95
N PRO A 25 10.48 4.99 0.06
CA PRO A 25 11.00 5.20 1.40
C PRO A 25 12.51 4.95 1.44
N GLU A 26 13.19 5.55 2.42
CA GLU A 26 14.61 5.31 2.70
C GLU A 26 14.73 4.57 4.05
N PRO A 27 14.40 3.26 4.11
CA PRO A 27 14.43 2.52 5.36
C PRO A 27 15.85 2.46 5.93
N ALA A 28 15.96 2.45 7.25
CA ALA A 28 17.20 2.10 7.93
C ALA A 28 17.67 0.70 7.53
N ALA A 29 18.99 0.47 7.56
CA ALA A 29 19.58 -0.76 7.03
C ALA A 29 19.08 -2.05 7.73
N ASP A 30 18.70 -1.95 9.00
CA ASP A 30 18.11 -3.02 9.80
C ASP A 30 16.65 -3.34 9.45
N VAL A 31 15.95 -2.41 8.79
CA VAL A 31 14.54 -2.55 8.35
C VAL A 31 14.42 -2.89 6.86
N ALA A 32 15.45 -2.63 6.06
CA ALA A 32 15.41 -2.78 4.61
C ALA A 32 15.04 -4.20 4.13
N THR A 33 15.63 -5.25 4.73
CA THR A 33 15.31 -6.64 4.37
C THR A 33 13.87 -6.99 4.75
N LEU A 34 13.45 -6.64 5.97
CA LEU A 34 12.08 -6.84 6.45
C LEU A 34 11.07 -6.20 5.49
N CYS A 35 11.32 -4.95 5.07
CA CYS A 35 10.43 -4.28 4.16
C CYS A 35 10.42 -4.89 2.76
N SER A 36 11.56 -5.38 2.26
CA SER A 36 11.59 -6.10 0.99
C SER A 36 10.70 -7.35 1.06
N ASP A 37 10.87 -8.16 2.10
CA ASP A 37 10.14 -9.41 2.28
C ASP A 37 8.63 -9.15 2.48
N LEU A 38 8.28 -8.16 3.30
CA LEU A 38 6.88 -7.75 3.53
C LEU A 38 6.20 -7.28 2.23
N LEU A 39 6.88 -6.48 1.41
CA LEU A 39 6.31 -6.02 0.14
C LEU A 39 6.17 -7.20 -0.83
N ASP A 40 7.12 -8.13 -0.88
CA ASP A 40 7.10 -9.31 -1.76
C ASP A 40 5.94 -10.26 -1.44
N ASP A 41 5.57 -10.39 -0.16
CA ASP A 41 4.45 -11.20 0.29
C ASP A 41 3.11 -10.44 0.38
N ALA A 42 3.06 -9.20 -0.09
CA ALA A 42 1.84 -8.41 -0.08
C ALA A 42 0.71 -9.10 -0.86
N PRO A 43 -0.55 -9.03 -0.38
CA PRO A 43 -1.66 -9.75 -0.98
C PRO A 43 -1.96 -9.27 -2.40
N GLY A 44 -2.44 -10.18 -3.25
CA GLY A 44 -2.81 -9.86 -4.63
C GLY A 44 -4.02 -8.94 -4.76
N ALA A 45 -4.83 -8.81 -3.69
CA ALA A 45 -5.96 -7.90 -3.63
C ALA A 45 -6.12 -7.31 -2.22
N VAL A 46 -6.58 -6.06 -2.13
CA VAL A 46 -6.86 -5.32 -0.89
C VAL A 46 -8.14 -4.52 -1.06
N ALA A 47 -9.07 -4.58 -0.11
CA ALA A 47 -10.40 -3.97 -0.18
C ALA A 47 -11.13 -4.29 -1.50
N GLY A 48 -10.98 -5.54 -1.96
CA GLY A 48 -11.55 -6.02 -3.23
C GLY A 48 -10.93 -5.40 -4.50
N GLN A 49 -9.81 -4.67 -4.39
CA GLN A 49 -9.08 -4.11 -5.52
C GLN A 49 -7.87 -4.97 -5.86
N ASP A 50 -7.68 -5.29 -7.14
CA ASP A 50 -6.51 -6.04 -7.62
C ASP A 50 -5.23 -5.20 -7.56
N ALA A 51 -4.10 -5.89 -7.37
CA ALA A 51 -2.78 -5.27 -7.38
C ALA A 51 -2.48 -4.61 -8.74
N VAL A 52 -1.91 -3.41 -8.68
CA VAL A 52 -1.45 -2.62 -9.84
C VAL A 52 0.06 -2.40 -9.75
N ARG A 53 0.66 -2.00 -10.88
CA ARG A 53 2.11 -1.78 -10.91
C ARG A 53 2.48 -0.52 -10.13
N VAL A 54 3.62 -0.57 -9.45
CA VAL A 54 4.24 0.58 -8.78
C VAL A 54 5.55 0.92 -9.47
N ALA A 55 5.86 2.21 -9.57
CA ALA A 55 7.15 2.70 -10.03
C ALA A 55 7.75 3.74 -9.04
N PRO A 56 9.05 3.67 -8.75
CA PRO A 56 9.98 2.61 -9.18
C PRO A 56 9.69 1.26 -8.47
N GLU A 57 10.27 0.19 -8.99
CA GLU A 57 10.19 -1.13 -8.37
C GLU A 57 10.74 -1.07 -6.93
N GLY A 58 10.09 -1.76 -5.99
CA GLY A 58 10.46 -1.74 -4.57
C GLY A 58 10.00 -0.50 -3.78
N ALA A 59 9.44 0.53 -4.43
CA ALA A 59 8.94 1.72 -3.71
C ALA A 59 7.71 1.44 -2.83
N GLY A 60 6.99 0.36 -3.10
CA GLY A 60 5.79 -0.03 -2.36
C GLY A 60 4.94 -1.06 -3.11
N ARG A 61 3.68 -1.16 -2.71
CA ARG A 61 2.61 -1.94 -3.37
C ARG A 61 1.37 -1.08 -3.51
N ALA A 62 0.57 -1.35 -4.53
CA ALA A 62 -0.64 -0.58 -4.79
C ALA A 62 -1.76 -1.45 -5.34
N TRP A 63 -3.00 -1.04 -5.08
CA TRP A 63 -4.21 -1.75 -5.52
C TRP A 63 -5.28 -0.78 -6.04
N GLY A 64 -5.90 -1.13 -7.16
CA GLY A 64 -7.02 -0.39 -7.74
C GLY A 64 -6.67 0.98 -8.34
N SER A 65 -7.72 1.75 -8.65
CA SER A 65 -7.64 3.12 -9.21
C SER A 65 -8.87 3.94 -8.77
N PRO A 66 -8.71 5.03 -8.00
CA PRO A 66 -7.48 5.53 -7.39
C PRO A 66 -6.83 4.49 -6.47
N ALA A 67 -5.51 4.53 -6.34
CA ALA A 67 -4.77 3.46 -5.70
C ALA A 67 -4.83 3.53 -4.18
N ILE A 68 -5.05 2.37 -3.54
CA ILE A 68 -4.58 2.12 -2.17
C ILE A 68 -3.08 1.88 -2.28
N VAL A 69 -2.27 2.53 -1.45
CA VAL A 69 -0.80 2.45 -1.53
C VAL A 69 -0.23 2.02 -0.19
N MET A 70 0.62 1.00 -0.19
CA MET A 70 1.40 0.56 0.97
C MET A 70 2.89 0.82 0.73
N ARG A 71 3.55 1.45 1.72
CA ARG A 71 4.98 1.69 1.78
C ARG A 71 5.51 1.14 3.10
N CYS A 72 6.72 0.61 3.13
CA CYS A 72 7.34 0.07 4.33
C CYS A 72 8.64 0.80 4.64
N GLY A 73 8.86 1.07 5.94
CA GLY A 73 10.07 1.74 6.41
C GLY A 73 10.08 3.24 6.09
N VAL A 74 8.91 3.87 6.12
CA VAL A 74 8.80 5.33 6.06
C VAL A 74 9.42 5.96 7.32
N GLU A 75 9.70 7.26 7.26
CA GLU A 75 10.08 8.01 8.45
C GLU A 75 8.96 7.99 9.49
N ARG A 76 9.34 8.05 10.76
CA ARG A 76 8.38 8.24 11.85
C ARG A 76 7.55 9.51 11.62
N PRO A 77 6.21 9.45 11.58
CA PRO A 77 5.39 10.64 11.39
C PRO A 77 5.70 11.73 12.43
N ALA A 78 5.82 12.98 11.98
CA ALA A 78 6.19 14.10 12.85
C ALA A 78 5.19 14.33 13.98
N ASP A 79 3.90 14.16 13.68
CA ASP A 79 2.78 14.36 14.62
C ASP A 79 2.52 13.15 15.53
N LEU A 80 3.23 12.04 15.33
CA LEU A 80 3.16 10.90 16.22
C LEU A 80 3.80 11.27 17.57
N GLY A 81 3.04 11.16 18.65
CA GLY A 81 3.46 11.50 20.01
C GLY A 81 2.82 10.60 21.07
N ALA A 82 3.17 10.80 22.34
CA ALA A 82 2.69 9.96 23.44
C ALA A 82 1.17 10.04 23.68
N ALA A 83 0.52 11.10 23.21
CA ALA A 83 -0.93 11.30 23.30
C ALA A 83 -1.68 10.92 22.01
N SER A 84 -0.97 10.47 20.97
CA SER A 84 -1.60 10.03 19.72
C SER A 84 -2.51 8.85 19.99
N ARG A 85 -3.67 8.85 19.33
CA ARG A 85 -4.54 7.67 19.35
C ARG A 85 -3.84 6.52 18.62
N CYS A 86 -4.03 5.33 19.17
CA CYS A 86 -3.72 4.10 18.49
C CYS A 86 -5.03 3.38 18.19
N ASP A 87 -5.35 3.26 16.91
CA ASP A 87 -6.52 2.54 16.43
C ASP A 87 -6.11 1.09 16.16
N MET A 88 -6.75 0.15 16.85
CA MET A 88 -6.43 -1.28 16.71
C MET A 88 -7.32 -1.92 15.63
N VAL A 89 -6.71 -2.54 14.63
CA VAL A 89 -7.38 -3.36 13.61
C VAL A 89 -6.62 -4.67 13.49
N ASP A 90 -7.29 -5.79 13.78
CA ASP A 90 -6.73 -7.15 13.67
C ASP A 90 -5.34 -7.33 14.30
N GLY A 91 -5.15 -6.76 15.50
CA GLY A 91 -3.89 -6.88 16.24
C GLY A 91 -2.78 -5.90 15.78
N ILE A 92 -3.03 -5.11 14.75
CA ILE A 92 -2.15 -4.04 14.31
C ILE A 92 -2.60 -2.72 14.92
N GLY A 93 -1.67 -2.01 15.55
CA GLY A 93 -1.88 -0.66 16.04
C GLY A 93 -1.55 0.36 14.96
N TRP A 94 -2.47 1.28 14.70
CA TRP A 94 -2.36 2.30 13.67
C TRP A 94 -2.41 3.71 14.25
N PHE A 95 -1.49 4.55 13.80
CA PHE A 95 -1.61 6.00 13.88
C PHE A 95 -2.30 6.52 12.63
N THR A 96 -3.39 7.27 12.80
CA THR A 96 -4.22 7.74 11.71
C THR A 96 -4.03 9.24 11.46
N GLN A 97 -3.77 9.58 10.20
CA GLN A 97 -3.85 10.93 9.64
C GLN A 97 -4.89 10.92 8.51
N GLU A 98 -5.52 12.04 8.21
CA GLU A 98 -6.51 12.12 7.12
C GLU A 98 -6.62 13.54 6.56
N ASP A 99 -7.02 13.62 5.29
CA ASP A 99 -7.45 14.84 4.61
C ASP A 99 -8.74 14.58 3.81
N ASP A 100 -9.20 15.53 2.99
CA ASP A 100 -10.47 15.38 2.26
C ASP A 100 -10.49 14.21 1.26
N ASP A 101 -9.34 13.69 0.84
CA ASP A 101 -9.22 12.71 -0.24
C ASP A 101 -8.74 11.33 0.25
N TYR A 102 -7.94 11.27 1.33
CA TYR A 102 -7.29 10.05 1.81
C TYR A 102 -7.33 9.91 3.34
N TYR A 103 -7.34 8.65 3.78
CA TYR A 103 -6.82 8.26 5.09
C TYR A 103 -5.38 7.77 4.91
N VAL A 104 -4.50 8.13 5.85
CA VAL A 104 -3.11 7.65 5.90
C VAL A 104 -2.88 7.01 7.26
N PHE A 105 -2.64 5.71 7.26
CA PHE A 105 -2.39 4.92 8.45
C PHE A 105 -0.92 4.55 8.53
N THR A 106 -0.30 4.69 9.70
CA THR A 106 1.07 4.22 9.93
C THR A 106 1.08 3.23 11.09
N THR A 107 1.69 2.06 10.92
CA THR A 107 1.82 1.08 12.02
C THR A 107 2.62 1.67 13.18
N ILE A 108 2.27 1.30 14.40
CA ILE A 108 2.99 1.70 15.61
C ILE A 108 3.19 0.52 16.55
N GLY A 109 4.26 0.57 17.35
CA GLY A 109 4.58 -0.49 18.30
C GLY A 109 5.30 -1.70 17.70
N ARG A 110 5.92 -1.53 16.53
CA ARG A 110 6.65 -2.54 15.75
C ARG A 110 8.00 -1.97 15.29
N THR A 111 8.84 -2.79 14.67
CA THR A 111 10.18 -2.36 14.22
C THR A 111 10.09 -1.37 13.05
N ALA A 112 9.23 -1.64 12.06
CA ALA A 112 9.05 -0.78 10.90
C ALA A 112 7.83 0.15 11.02
N TYR A 113 7.90 1.32 10.38
CA TYR A 113 6.72 2.12 10.07
C TYR A 113 6.20 1.72 8.69
N VAL A 114 5.11 0.97 8.66
CA VAL A 114 4.37 0.63 7.43
C VAL A 114 3.25 1.64 7.27
N GLU A 115 3.27 2.37 6.15
CA GLU A 115 2.29 3.39 5.81
C GLU A 115 1.30 2.84 4.77
N VAL A 116 0.00 3.00 5.01
CA VAL A 116 -1.07 2.65 4.08
C VAL A 116 -1.92 3.89 3.82
N SER A 117 -1.92 4.36 2.58
CA SER A 117 -2.82 5.41 2.09
C SER A 117 -4.05 4.79 1.42
N VAL A 118 -5.23 5.17 1.87
CA VAL A 118 -6.52 4.65 1.40
C VAL A 118 -7.39 5.82 0.91
N PRO A 119 -7.72 5.91 -0.39
CA PRO A 119 -8.69 6.88 -0.89
C PRO A 119 -10.05 6.77 -0.18
N ARG A 120 -10.69 7.89 0.16
CA ARG A 120 -11.99 7.92 0.85
C ARG A 120 -13.11 7.17 0.12
N ARG A 121 -13.00 6.95 -1.20
CA ARG A 121 -13.98 6.16 -1.96
C ARG A 121 -14.08 4.70 -1.50
N TYR A 122 -13.08 4.20 -0.77
CA TYR A 122 -13.03 2.82 -0.25
C TYR A 122 -13.52 2.74 1.20
N ASP A 123 -14.44 3.62 1.61
CA ASP A 123 -15.06 3.52 2.93
C ASP A 123 -15.84 2.19 3.09
N PRO A 124 -15.67 1.47 4.22
CA PRO A 124 -14.79 1.82 5.34
C PRO A 124 -13.31 1.46 5.05
N PRO A 125 -12.34 2.33 5.43
CA PRO A 125 -10.93 2.08 5.16
C PRO A 125 -10.35 0.89 5.94
N ALA A 126 -11.05 0.44 6.97
CA ALA A 126 -10.68 -0.71 7.79
C ALA A 126 -10.60 -2.02 7.00
N ASP A 127 -11.31 -2.15 5.89
CA ASP A 127 -11.24 -3.33 5.03
C ASP A 127 -9.82 -3.50 4.46
N ALA A 128 -9.18 -2.41 4.04
CA ALA A 128 -7.80 -2.44 3.56
C ALA A 128 -6.81 -2.83 4.66
N LEU A 129 -7.02 -2.33 5.88
CA LEU A 129 -6.16 -2.63 7.03
C LEU A 129 -6.29 -4.09 7.48
N THR A 130 -7.51 -4.63 7.44
CA THR A 130 -7.82 -6.03 7.75
C THR A 130 -7.11 -6.96 6.77
N ASP A 131 -7.21 -6.69 5.46
CA ASP A 131 -6.58 -7.52 4.42
C ASP A 131 -5.04 -7.54 4.53
N LEU A 132 -4.43 -6.46 5.04
CA LEU A 132 -2.98 -6.33 5.20
C LEU A 132 -2.45 -6.84 6.55
N ALA A 133 -3.33 -6.99 7.56
CA ALA A 133 -2.92 -7.24 8.94
C ALA A 133 -2.07 -8.50 9.10
N ALA A 134 -2.46 -9.61 8.47
CA ALA A 134 -1.76 -10.87 8.59
C ALA A 134 -0.32 -10.81 8.05
N THR A 135 -0.13 -10.25 6.85
CA THR A 135 1.20 -10.08 6.24
C THR A 135 2.08 -9.14 7.06
N ILE A 136 1.51 -8.04 7.58
CA ILE A 136 2.25 -7.12 8.45
C ILE A 136 2.68 -7.83 9.74
N ASP A 137 1.81 -8.59 10.38
CA ASP A 137 2.14 -9.26 11.65
C ASP A 137 3.19 -10.36 11.49
N GLU A 138 3.20 -11.06 10.35
CA GLU A 138 4.18 -12.09 10.03
C GLU A 138 5.59 -11.51 9.87
N HIS A 139 5.72 -10.38 9.15
CA HIS A 139 7.01 -9.79 8.81
C HIS A 139 7.53 -8.76 9.81
N ASP A 140 6.64 -8.04 10.48
CA ASP A 140 6.97 -6.96 11.43
C ASP A 140 6.18 -7.14 12.74
N PRO A 141 6.45 -8.19 13.54
CA PRO A 141 5.64 -8.56 14.69
C PRO A 141 5.59 -7.48 15.78
N VAL A 142 4.53 -7.49 16.59
CA VAL A 142 4.33 -6.49 17.65
C VAL A 142 5.42 -6.56 18.72
N GLU A 143 6.08 -5.43 18.97
CA GLU A 143 7.03 -5.27 20.07
C GLU A 143 6.34 -4.64 21.30
N LYS A 144 5.48 -3.66 21.04
CA LYS A 144 4.76 -2.92 22.07
C LYS A 144 3.31 -2.70 21.66
N PRO A 145 2.35 -3.44 22.25
CA PRO A 145 0.94 -3.23 21.96
C PRO A 145 0.47 -1.85 22.43
N CYS A 146 -0.62 -1.38 21.83
CA CYS A 146 -1.25 -0.11 22.20
C CYS A 146 -2.00 -0.14 23.55
N VAL A 147 -2.26 -1.35 24.07
CA VAL A 147 -2.94 -1.61 25.36
C VAL A 147 -2.12 -2.50 26.26
#